data_AF-A0A9W7EWM7-F1
#
_entry.id   AF-A0A9W7EWM7-F1
#
_cell.length_a   1.000
_cell.length_b   1.000
_cell.length_c   1.000
_cell.angle_alpha   90.00
_cell.angle_beta   90.00
_cell.angle_gamma   90.00
#
_symmetry.space_group_name_H-M   'P 1'
#
loop_
_entity.id
_entity.type
_entity.pdbx_description
1 polymer ?
#
loop_
_entity_poly.entity_id
_entity_poly.type
_entity_poly.pdbx_seq_one_letter_code
_entity_poly.pdbx_strand_id
1 'polypeptide(L)'
;MLRLLLLITSVSAFAPATFGILRPSSLHAADPMQKPLTPTDYMAVGLACCFAMNDNGKLNEAWIFEPLTAGSLETIEHGIETSYKQVMALAAEDFFEGDLNEPTGIKIQVGW
;
A
#
# COMPACT_ATOMS: atom_id res chain seq x y z
N MET A 1 17.79 11.32 -19.04
CA MET A 1 18.11 12.49 -18.18
C MET A 1 16.82 13.01 -17.57
N LEU A 2 16.35 12.42 -16.46
CA LEU A 2 15.52 13.06 -15.45
C LEU A 2 15.58 12.22 -14.17
N ARG A 3 15.63 12.90 -13.02
CA ARG A 3 16.23 12.44 -11.76
C ARG A 3 15.25 11.68 -10.87
N LEU A 4 15.67 10.50 -10.43
CA LEU A 4 15.13 9.74 -9.29
C LEU A 4 15.62 10.42 -7.99
N LEU A 5 14.71 10.98 -7.20
CA LEU A 5 15.04 11.54 -5.89
C LEU A 5 14.78 10.48 -4.80
N LEU A 6 15.83 9.72 -4.51
CA LEU A 6 15.93 8.84 -3.35
C LEU A 6 16.10 9.72 -2.10
N LEU A 7 15.15 9.71 -1.16
CA LEU A 7 15.29 10.39 0.14
C LEU A 7 15.53 9.35 1.23
N ILE A 8 16.81 9.10 1.47
CA ILE A 8 17.36 8.48 2.68
C ILE A 8 17.54 9.60 3.71
N THR A 9 16.90 9.51 4.87
CA THR A 9 17.33 10.25 6.08
C THR A 9 17.23 9.30 7.28
N SER A 10 18.27 8.49 7.49
CA SER A 10 19.31 8.65 8.52
C SER A 10 18.78 8.71 9.96
N VAL A 11 19.03 7.63 10.69
CA VAL A 11 18.92 7.50 12.15
C VAL A 11 20.08 8.27 12.81
N SER A 12 19.79 9.20 13.72
CA SER A 12 20.48 9.44 15.01
C SER A 12 20.26 10.86 15.55
N ALA A 13 19.66 10.97 16.75
CA ALA A 13 20.14 11.83 17.84
C ALA A 13 19.21 11.70 19.07
N PHE A 14 19.83 11.32 20.19
CA PHE A 14 19.28 11.16 21.52
C PHE A 14 19.33 12.51 22.26
N ALA A 15 18.21 12.97 22.83
CA ALA A 15 18.19 13.99 23.89
C ALA A 15 16.90 13.87 24.73
N PRO A 16 16.96 13.76 26.07
CA PRO A 16 15.77 13.69 26.92
C PRO A 16 15.40 15.10 27.40
N ALA A 17 14.17 15.56 27.13
CA ALA A 17 13.62 16.73 27.79
C ALA A 17 12.08 16.66 27.85
N THR A 18 11.60 16.42 29.06
CA THR A 18 10.34 16.91 29.65
C THR A 18 9.04 16.60 28.89
N PHE A 19 8.35 15.57 29.38
CA PHE A 19 6.99 15.17 29.03
C PHE A 19 5.97 16.25 29.45
N GLY A 20 5.78 17.25 28.58
CA GLY A 20 4.60 18.10 28.58
C GLY A 20 3.58 17.51 27.61
N ILE A 21 2.45 17.01 28.11
CA ILE A 21 1.32 16.59 27.28
C ILE A 21 0.71 17.85 26.66
N LEU A 22 1.24 18.28 25.52
CA LEU A 22 0.54 19.20 24.62
C LEU A 22 -0.57 18.41 23.96
N ARG A 23 -1.82 18.61 24.43
CA ARG A 23 -3.00 18.21 23.67
C ARG A 23 -2.99 19.00 22.36
N PRO A 24 -2.93 18.36 21.17
CA PRO A 24 -3.19 19.07 19.93
C PRO A 24 -4.71 19.30 19.87
N SER A 25 -5.14 20.49 20.28
CA SER A 25 -6.45 21.00 19.93
C SER A 25 -6.48 21.28 18.44
N SER A 26 -7.34 20.55 17.72
CA SER A 26 -7.95 20.92 16.43
C SER A 26 -7.02 21.65 15.45
N LEU A 27 -6.23 20.90 14.69
CA LEU A 27 -5.70 21.24 13.36
C LEU A 27 -4.86 20.04 12.91
N HIS A 28 -5.51 19.02 12.35
CA HIS A 28 -4.82 18.25 11.33
C HIS A 28 -4.60 19.25 10.19
N ALA A 29 -3.41 19.85 10.14
CA ALA A 29 -2.92 20.43 8.91
C ALA A 29 -3.16 19.38 7.83
N ALA A 30 -3.87 19.75 6.75
CA ALA A 30 -4.06 18.86 5.62
C ALA A 30 -2.70 18.27 5.27
N ASP A 31 -2.57 16.94 5.38
CA ASP A 31 -1.32 16.28 5.04
C ASP A 31 -1.02 16.68 3.58
N PRO A 32 0.10 17.36 3.30
CA PRO A 32 0.42 17.84 1.95
C PRO A 32 0.54 16.69 0.94
N MET A 33 0.62 15.44 1.40
CA MET A 33 0.62 14.23 0.59
C MET A 33 -0.78 13.60 0.41
N GLN A 34 -1.81 14.15 1.06
CA GLN A 34 -3.17 13.63 1.00
C GLN A 34 -3.91 14.18 -0.21
N LYS A 35 -3.69 13.55 -1.36
CA LYS A 35 -4.50 13.74 -2.56
C LYS A 35 -5.69 12.76 -2.50
N PRO A 36 -6.95 13.23 -2.64
CA PRO A 36 -8.09 12.34 -2.82
C PRO A 36 -7.88 11.39 -3.99
N LEU A 37 -8.31 10.13 -3.84
CA LEU A 37 -8.28 9.17 -4.92
C LEU A 37 -9.28 9.59 -6.00
N THR A 38 -8.84 9.50 -7.25
CA THR A 38 -9.67 9.67 -8.43
C THR A 38 -9.95 8.31 -9.05
N PRO A 39 -11.10 8.12 -9.74
CA PRO A 39 -11.44 6.85 -10.38
C PRO A 39 -10.37 6.32 -11.34
N THR A 40 -9.64 7.23 -11.98
CA THR A 40 -8.57 6.93 -12.95
C THR A 40 -7.20 6.68 -12.31
N ASP A 41 -7.04 6.92 -11.00
CA ASP A 41 -5.82 6.48 -10.32
C ASP A 41 -5.76 4.95 -10.38
N TYR A 42 -4.58 4.36 -10.42
CA TYR A 42 -4.42 2.92 -10.65
C TYR A 42 -3.61 2.24 -9.56
N MET A 43 -3.88 0.95 -9.36
CA MET A 43 -3.08 0.07 -8.51
C MET A 43 -2.44 -1.02 -9.37
N ALA A 44 -1.16 -1.29 -9.12
CA ALA A 44 -0.47 -2.40 -9.75
C ALA A 44 -0.84 -3.71 -9.07
N VAL A 45 -1.17 -4.72 -9.88
CA VAL A 45 -1.47 -6.08 -9.42
C VAL A 45 -0.62 -7.10 -10.16
N GLY A 46 -0.28 -8.16 -9.45
CA GLY A 46 0.52 -9.28 -9.94
C GLY A 46 -0.30 -10.57 -9.95
N LEU A 47 -0.11 -11.41 -10.97
CA LEU A 47 -0.65 -12.77 -11.01
C LEU A 47 0.26 -13.70 -10.22
N ALA A 48 -0.13 -14.05 -9.00
CA ALA A 48 0.60 -14.91 -8.09
C ALA A 48 0.11 -16.36 -8.14
N CYS A 49 1.05 -17.30 -8.00
CA CYS A 49 0.77 -18.71 -7.76
C CYS A 49 0.60 -18.94 -6.26
N CYS A 50 -0.58 -19.33 -5.84
CA CYS A 50 -0.94 -19.63 -4.45
C CYS A 50 -1.50 -21.04 -4.33
N PHE A 51 -1.80 -21.46 -3.10
CA PHE A 51 -2.34 -22.78 -2.82
C PHE A 51 -3.52 -22.69 -1.86
N ALA A 52 -4.62 -23.35 -2.21
CA ALA A 52 -5.80 -23.45 -1.37
C ALA A 52 -6.00 -24.91 -0.93
N MET A 53 -6.36 -25.11 0.33
CA MET A 53 -6.70 -26.43 0.84
C MET A 53 -8.07 -26.85 0.30
N ASN A 54 -8.16 -28.05 -0.26
CA ASN A 54 -9.42 -28.64 -0.68
C ASN A 54 -10.07 -29.47 0.45
N ASP A 55 -11.31 -29.88 0.23
CA ASP A 55 -12.11 -30.65 1.20
C ASP A 55 -11.48 -32.00 1.60
N ASN A 56 -10.54 -32.51 0.79
CA ASN A 56 -9.80 -33.75 1.05
C ASN A 56 -8.48 -33.51 1.82
N GLY A 57 -8.22 -32.28 2.28
CA GLY A 57 -7.01 -31.92 3.00
C GLY A 57 -5.74 -31.88 2.14
N LYS A 58 -5.88 -31.70 0.82
CA LYS A 58 -4.75 -31.50 -0.10
C LYS A 58 -4.69 -30.06 -0.61
N LEU A 59 -3.48 -29.59 -0.92
CA LEU A 59 -3.26 -28.30 -1.56
C LEU A 59 -3.52 -28.37 -3.05
N ASN A 60 -4.41 -27.51 -3.55
CA ASN A 60 -4.61 -27.26 -4.97
C ASN A 60 -3.96 -25.93 -5.34
N GLU A 61 -3.28 -25.90 -6.48
CA GLU A 61 -2.74 -24.67 -7.06
C GLU A 61 -3.89 -23.72 -7.43
N ALA A 62 -3.71 -22.44 -7.14
CA ALA A 62 -4.63 -21.36 -7.45
C ALA A 62 -3.86 -20.15 -7.97
N TRP A 63 -4.37 -19.53 -9.03
CA TRP A 63 -3.82 -18.31 -9.59
C TRP A 63 -4.66 -17.13 -9.13
N ILE A 64 -4.06 -16.19 -8.41
CA ILE A 64 -4.76 -15.05 -7.83
C ILE A 64 -4.10 -13.73 -8.27
N PHE A 65 -4.92 -12.70 -8.44
CA PHE A 65 -4.41 -11.34 -8.57
C PHE A 65 -4.28 -10.72 -7.18
N GLU A 66 -3.10 -10.18 -6.87
CA GLU A 66 -2.82 -9.49 -5.61
C GLU A 66 -2.14 -8.13 -5.84
N PRO A 67 -2.36 -7.13 -4.95
CA PRO A 67 -1.68 -5.85 -5.02
C PRO A 67 -0.15 -6.01 -4.92
N LEU A 68 0.57 -5.34 -5.81
CA LEU A 68 2.02 -5.30 -5.76
C LEU A 68 2.51 -4.20 -4.82
N THR A 69 3.46 -4.55 -3.96
CA THR A 69 4.18 -3.55 -3.17
C THR A 69 5.19 -2.79 -4.04
N ALA A 70 5.60 -1.61 -3.59
CA ALA A 70 6.65 -0.84 -4.26
C ALA A 70 7.95 -1.65 -4.43
N GLY A 71 8.32 -2.46 -3.43
CA GLY A 71 9.51 -3.32 -3.50
C GLY A 71 9.39 -4.46 -4.52
N SER A 72 8.20 -5.06 -4.66
CA SER A 72 7.93 -6.05 -5.72
C SER A 72 8.10 -5.42 -7.10
N LEU A 73 7.55 -4.22 -7.30
CA LEU A 73 7.69 -3.48 -8.56
C LEU A 73 9.14 -3.09 -8.85
N GLU A 74 9.89 -2.62 -7.85
CA GLU A 74 11.31 -2.32 -7.99
C GLU A 74 12.12 -3.56 -8.37
N THR A 75 11.80 -4.71 -7.78
CA THR A 75 12.46 -5.99 -8.10
C THR A 75 12.21 -6.40 -9.56
N ILE A 76 10.96 -6.25 -10.02
CA ILE A 76 10.54 -6.54 -11.39
C ILE A 76 11.21 -5.57 -12.38
N GLU A 77 11.27 -4.27 -12.06
CA GLU A 77 11.93 -3.24 -12.88
C GLU A 77 13.43 -3.54 -13.08
N HIS A 78 14.09 -4.07 -12.06
CA HIS A 78 15.49 -4.50 -12.15
C HIS A 78 15.68 -5.86 -12.88
N GLY A 79 14.60 -6.47 -13.39
CA GLY A 79 14.64 -7.73 -14.12
C GLY A 79 14.94 -8.95 -13.25
N ILE A 80 14.74 -8.84 -11.93
CA ILE A 80 14.94 -9.95 -11.00
C ILE A 80 13.71 -10.87 -11.09
N GLU A 81 13.96 -12.17 -11.16
CA GLU A 81 12.88 -13.16 -11.24
C GLU A 81 12.03 -13.15 -9.96
N THR A 82 10.71 -13.08 -10.14
CA THR A 82 9.73 -13.14 -9.05
C THR A 82 8.76 -14.29 -9.29
N SER A 83 7.95 -14.62 -8.27
CA SER A 83 6.85 -15.59 -8.41
C SER A 83 5.72 -15.09 -9.30
N TYR A 84 5.65 -13.79 -9.61
CA TYR A 84 4.61 -13.20 -10.44
C TYR A 84 4.79 -13.56 -11.91
N LYS A 85 3.71 -14.05 -12.55
CA LYS A 85 3.73 -14.40 -13.98
C LYS A 85 3.29 -13.26 -14.90
N GLN A 86 2.57 -12.29 -14.34
CA GLN A 86 2.09 -11.13 -15.07
C GLN A 86 1.94 -9.96 -14.10
N VAL A 87 2.17 -8.75 -14.62
CA VAL A 87 1.89 -7.48 -13.95
C VAL A 87 0.92 -6.68 -14.79
N MET A 88 -0.08 -6.06 -14.17
CA MET A 88 -0.99 -5.13 -14.81
C MET A 88 -1.38 -4.01 -13.86
N ALA A 89 -1.87 -2.91 -14.43
CA ALA A 89 -2.51 -1.83 -13.69
C ALA A 89 -4.02 -1.94 -13.87
N LEU A 90 -4.75 -1.82 -12.77
CA LEU A 90 -6.21 -1.74 -12.76
C LEU A 90 -6.63 -0.38 -12.16
N ALA A 91 -7.71 0.20 -12.67
CA ALA A 91 -8.17 1.51 -12.21
C ALA A 91 -8.80 1.38 -10.81
N ALA A 92 -8.77 2.45 -10.02
CA ALA A 92 -9.32 2.46 -8.67
C ALA A 92 -10.81 2.14 -8.67
N GLU A 93 -11.54 2.60 -9.69
CA GLU A 93 -12.96 2.27 -9.88
C GLU A 93 -13.22 0.77 -10.11
N ASP A 94 -12.23 0.00 -10.57
CA ASP A 94 -12.37 -1.44 -10.77
C ASP A 94 -12.25 -2.23 -9.44
N PHE A 95 -11.70 -1.62 -8.39
CA PHE A 95 -11.47 -2.27 -7.09
C PHE A 95 -12.51 -1.96 -6.02
N PHE A 96 -13.07 -0.76 -6.06
CA PHE A 96 -13.87 -0.23 -4.97
C PHE A 96 -15.31 0.02 -5.42
N GLU A 97 -16.27 -0.48 -4.65
CA GLU A 97 -17.68 -0.10 -4.78
C GLU A 97 -17.96 1.07 -3.82
N GLY A 98 -18.47 2.20 -4.33
CA GLY A 98 -18.86 3.36 -3.52
C GLY A 98 -17.89 4.54 -3.59
N ASP A 99 -17.83 5.36 -2.53
CA ASP A 99 -16.92 6.51 -2.47
C ASP A 99 -15.47 6.04 -2.22
N LEU A 100 -14.60 6.31 -3.20
CA LEU A 100 -13.17 5.96 -3.17
C LEU A 100 -12.41 6.63 -2.01
N ASN A 101 -12.91 7.75 -1.49
CA ASN A 101 -12.31 8.46 -0.37
C ASN A 101 -12.85 7.99 0.98
N GLU A 102 -13.85 7.10 0.98
CA GLU A 102 -14.37 6.39 2.14
C GLU A 102 -14.27 4.85 1.94
N PRO A 103 -13.08 4.30 1.63
CA PRO A 103 -12.93 2.92 1.18
C PRO A 103 -13.24 1.87 2.26
N THR A 104 -13.34 2.29 3.52
CA THR A 104 -13.82 1.44 4.61
C THR A 104 -15.04 2.10 5.26
N GLY A 105 -16.17 1.37 5.31
CA GLY A 105 -17.29 1.72 6.20
C GLY A 105 -16.92 1.60 7.70
N ILE A 106 -15.68 1.20 8.00
CA ILE A 106 -15.12 1.11 9.34
C ILE A 106 -14.59 2.48 9.73
N LYS A 107 -15.30 3.17 10.64
CA LYS A 107 -14.72 4.30 11.36
C LYS A 107 -13.55 3.78 12.18
N ILE A 108 -12.33 3.96 11.70
CA ILE A 108 -11.12 3.67 12.48
C ILE A 108 -11.13 4.63 13.66
N GLN A 109 -11.60 4.16 14.81
CA GLN A 109 -11.42 4.89 16.06
C GLN A 109 -9.94 4.80 16.41
N VAL A 110 -9.20 5.85 16.11
CA VAL A 110 -7.84 6.04 16.60
C VAL A 110 -7.93 6.41 18.08
N GLY A 111 -8.26 5.43 18.90
CA GLY A 111 -8.23 5.52 20.36
C GLY A 111 -6.92 4.92 20.87
N TRP A 112 -6.10 5.76 21.50
CA TRP A 112 -5.13 5.30 22.49
C TRP A 112 -5.78 5.44 23.87
#